data_AF-A0AAP9WD72-F1
#
_entry.id   AF-A0AAP9WD72-F1
#
_cell.length_a   1.000
_cell.length_b   1.000
_cell.length_c   1.000
_cell.angle_alpha   90.00
_cell.angle_beta   90.00
_cell.angle_gamma   90.00
#
_symmetry.space_group_name_H-M   'P 1'
#
loop_
_entity.id
_entity.type
_entity.pdbx_description
1 polymer ?
#
loop_
_entity_poly.entity_id
_entity_poly.type
_entity_poly.pdbx_seq_one_letter_code
_entity_poly.pdbx_strand_id
1 'polypeptide(L)'
;MRTIGVIPARMAASRFPGKPMFPILGKPMVEHVYHRAKLYQGWDELVIATCDDEIVNFAKSKNFPVFMTGAHHTRALDRVAEAGTMFESKLEDQDIVVCVQGDEPMLAPDMMDAVITPLKKNSSIPATVLAMHITEESIWKNPDTVKIIHNAKGEVLYTSRMPLPYCKGDFTPELGARRIYGIFAFRWKYLQEFTKHPETRLEKLEACDSNRILDMDFTQYIAPYPYVKSYSVDSPSDIHLVEEYIQHDKYYSMY
;
A
#
# COMPACT_ATOMS: atom_id res chain seq x y z
N MET A 1 -9.70 19.45 4.66
CA MET A 1 -8.71 18.42 4.31
C MET A 1 -9.37 17.07 4.51
N ARG A 2 -9.80 16.48 3.40
CA ARG A 2 -10.38 15.14 3.33
C ARG A 2 -9.30 14.07 3.37
N THR A 3 -9.68 12.88 3.81
CA THR A 3 -8.87 11.67 3.86
C THR A 3 -9.58 10.59 3.06
N ILE A 4 -9.00 10.21 1.94
CA ILE A 4 -9.59 9.31 0.96
C ILE A 4 -8.78 8.02 0.90
N GLY A 5 -9.44 6.89 1.06
CA GLY A 5 -8.86 5.57 0.83
C GLY A 5 -9.23 5.07 -0.56
N VAL A 6 -8.24 4.59 -1.31
CA VAL A 6 -8.46 3.93 -2.59
C VAL A 6 -7.79 2.57 -2.57
N ILE A 7 -8.56 1.52 -2.87
CA ILE A 7 -8.10 0.14 -3.00
C ILE A 7 -7.99 -0.20 -4.48
N PRO A 8 -6.80 -0.09 -5.11
CA PRO A 8 -6.63 -0.47 -6.50
C PRO A 8 -6.63 -2.00 -6.62
N ALA A 9 -7.47 -2.52 -7.53
CA ALA A 9 -7.56 -3.94 -7.81
C ALA A 9 -7.72 -4.20 -9.31
N ARG A 10 -7.05 -5.23 -9.83
CA ARG A 10 -7.20 -5.67 -11.22
C ARG A 10 -7.05 -7.19 -11.35
N MET A 11 -7.83 -7.80 -12.22
CA MET A 11 -7.78 -9.24 -12.50
C MET A 11 -6.50 -9.63 -13.22
N ALA A 12 -6.05 -8.77 -14.13
CA ALA A 12 -4.79 -8.97 -14.84
C ALA A 12 -3.61 -8.76 -13.89
N ALA A 13 -3.00 -9.83 -13.39
CA ALA A 13 -1.72 -9.79 -12.70
C ALA A 13 -0.79 -10.86 -13.29
N SER A 14 0.45 -10.48 -13.60
CA SER A 14 1.38 -11.35 -14.33
C SER A 14 1.75 -12.63 -13.58
N ARG A 15 1.90 -12.53 -12.24
CA ARG A 15 2.28 -13.67 -11.37
C ARG A 15 1.07 -14.48 -10.90
N PHE A 16 -0.08 -13.84 -10.75
CA PHE A 16 -1.27 -14.46 -10.19
C PHE A 16 -2.55 -13.88 -10.82
N PRO A 17 -2.93 -14.32 -12.04
CA PRO A 17 -4.16 -13.88 -12.69
C PRO A 17 -5.39 -14.16 -11.80
N GLY A 18 -6.30 -13.19 -11.71
CA GLY A 18 -7.51 -13.27 -10.89
C GLY A 18 -7.30 -13.11 -9.39
N LYS A 19 -6.08 -12.72 -8.97
CA LYS A 19 -5.69 -12.55 -7.57
C LYS A 19 -6.73 -11.81 -6.69
N PRO A 20 -7.26 -10.63 -7.06
CA PRO A 20 -8.21 -9.92 -6.19
C PRO A 20 -9.50 -10.69 -5.88
N MET A 21 -9.94 -11.54 -6.81
CA MET A 21 -11.15 -12.35 -6.67
C MET A 21 -10.88 -13.75 -6.13
N PHE A 22 -9.62 -14.12 -5.93
CA PHE A 22 -9.24 -15.41 -5.39
C PHE A 22 -9.75 -15.56 -3.95
N PRO A 23 -10.39 -16.69 -3.59
CA PRO A 23 -10.96 -16.88 -2.28
C PRO A 23 -9.88 -17.14 -1.21
N ILE A 24 -10.05 -16.51 -0.05
CA ILE A 24 -9.31 -16.75 1.17
C ILE A 24 -10.37 -17.04 2.23
N LEU A 25 -10.41 -18.27 2.76
CA LEU A 25 -11.46 -18.70 3.70
C LEU A 25 -12.89 -18.38 3.20
N GLY A 26 -13.14 -18.57 1.90
CA GLY A 26 -14.44 -18.38 1.26
C GLY A 26 -14.84 -16.95 0.89
N LYS A 27 -14.01 -15.93 1.18
CA LYS A 27 -14.22 -14.55 0.74
C LYS A 27 -13.15 -14.12 -0.27
N PRO A 28 -13.48 -13.38 -1.35
CA PRO A 28 -12.47 -12.81 -2.25
C PRO A 28 -11.43 -11.97 -1.50
N MET A 29 -10.17 -11.99 -1.93
CA MET A 29 -9.11 -11.20 -1.30
C MET A 29 -9.45 -9.70 -1.21
N VAL A 30 -10.07 -9.12 -2.25
CA VAL A 30 -10.50 -7.72 -2.25
C VAL A 30 -11.58 -7.44 -1.19
N GLU A 31 -12.39 -8.43 -0.82
CA GLU A 31 -13.38 -8.32 0.27
C GLU A 31 -12.67 -8.16 1.62
N HIS A 32 -11.62 -8.95 1.87
CA HIS A 32 -10.81 -8.81 3.08
C HIS A 32 -10.18 -7.43 3.17
N VAL A 33 -9.49 -6.98 2.11
CA VAL A 33 -8.84 -5.67 2.09
C VAL A 33 -9.85 -4.55 2.34
N TYR A 34 -11.01 -4.58 1.68
CA TYR A 34 -12.04 -3.57 1.86
C TYR A 34 -12.55 -3.52 3.31
N HIS A 35 -12.94 -4.67 3.88
CA HIS A 35 -13.43 -4.70 5.26
C HIS A 35 -12.39 -4.22 6.25
N ARG A 36 -11.13 -4.64 6.10
CA ARG A 36 -10.04 -4.23 6.98
C ARG A 36 -9.74 -2.75 6.87
N ALA A 37 -9.71 -2.20 5.66
CA ALA A 37 -9.51 -0.77 5.44
C ALA A 37 -10.67 0.04 6.05
N LYS A 38 -11.91 -0.46 5.93
CA LYS A 38 -13.12 0.20 6.46
C LYS A 38 -13.16 0.27 7.99
N LEU A 39 -12.42 -0.58 8.70
CA LEU A 39 -12.33 -0.51 10.16
C LEU A 39 -11.65 0.79 10.64
N TYR A 40 -10.80 1.42 9.83
CA TYR A 40 -10.32 2.78 10.13
C TYR A 40 -11.45 3.79 9.93
N GLN A 41 -11.85 4.48 11.00
CA GLN A 41 -13.01 5.37 11.00
C GLN A 41 -12.70 6.80 10.52
N GLY A 42 -11.44 7.10 10.19
CA GLY A 42 -11.02 8.44 9.79
C GLY A 42 -11.10 8.70 8.28
N TRP A 43 -11.78 7.86 7.52
CA TRP A 43 -12.06 8.07 6.10
C TRP A 43 -13.22 9.05 5.92
N ASP A 44 -13.03 10.03 5.04
CA ASP A 44 -14.17 10.72 4.45
C ASP A 44 -14.82 9.82 3.40
N GLU A 45 -14.01 9.13 2.59
CA GLU A 45 -14.46 8.11 1.64
C GLU A 45 -13.44 6.98 1.48
N LEU A 46 -13.94 5.76 1.22
CA LEU A 46 -13.15 4.58 0.92
C LEU A 46 -13.76 3.87 -0.30
N VAL A 47 -12.98 3.76 -1.37
CA VAL A 47 -13.46 3.22 -2.66
C VAL A 47 -12.54 2.13 -3.20
N ILE A 48 -13.11 1.17 -3.91
CA ILE A 48 -12.36 0.24 -4.76
C ILE A 48 -12.16 0.91 -6.14
N ALA A 49 -10.97 0.83 -6.71
CA ALA A 49 -10.68 1.32 -8.05
C ALA A 49 -10.22 0.16 -8.93
N THR A 50 -10.95 -0.12 -10.01
CA THR A 50 -10.69 -1.29 -10.86
C THR A 50 -11.06 -1.02 -12.31
N CYS A 51 -10.47 -1.74 -13.26
CA CYS A 51 -10.85 -1.72 -14.67
C CYS A 51 -11.66 -2.96 -15.09
N ASP A 52 -11.95 -3.87 -14.16
CA ASP A 52 -12.56 -5.16 -14.44
C ASP A 52 -14.03 -5.19 -13.97
N ASP A 53 -14.95 -5.48 -14.90
CA ASP A 53 -16.39 -5.58 -14.61
C ASP A 53 -16.70 -6.61 -13.52
N GLU A 54 -15.91 -7.68 -13.42
CA GLU A 54 -16.06 -8.70 -12.38
C GLU A 54 -15.93 -8.09 -10.97
N ILE A 55 -14.90 -7.27 -10.75
CA ILE A 55 -14.66 -6.61 -9.46
C ILE A 55 -15.72 -5.53 -9.22
N VAL A 56 -16.14 -4.79 -10.26
CA VAL A 56 -17.25 -3.81 -10.14
C VAL A 56 -18.55 -4.48 -9.74
N ASN A 57 -18.92 -5.58 -10.39
CA ASN A 57 -20.15 -6.31 -10.11
C ASN A 57 -20.12 -6.91 -8.69
N PHE A 58 -18.98 -7.47 -8.29
CA PHE A 58 -18.77 -7.93 -6.92
C PHE A 58 -18.94 -6.80 -5.90
N ALA A 59 -18.24 -5.68 -6.08
CA ALA A 59 -18.31 -4.53 -5.19
C ALA A 59 -19.75 -3.99 -5.06
N LYS A 60 -20.47 -3.87 -6.18
CA LYS A 60 -21.89 -3.48 -6.20
C LYS A 60 -22.76 -4.48 -5.43
N SER A 61 -22.56 -5.78 -5.59
CA SER A 61 -23.32 -6.81 -4.87
C SER A 61 -23.16 -6.72 -3.34
N LYS A 62 -22.03 -6.16 -2.88
CA LYS A 62 -21.70 -5.96 -1.46
C LYS A 62 -21.97 -4.52 -0.97
N ASN A 63 -22.46 -3.65 -1.84
CA ASN A 63 -22.59 -2.21 -1.60
C ASN A 63 -21.27 -1.53 -1.20
N PHE A 64 -20.14 -1.97 -1.78
CA PHE A 64 -18.86 -1.29 -1.64
C PHE A 64 -18.75 -0.18 -2.70
N PRO A 65 -18.39 1.06 -2.31
CA PRO A 65 -18.11 2.12 -3.27
C PRO A 65 -17.01 1.69 -4.24
N VAL A 66 -17.25 1.88 -5.53
CA VAL A 66 -16.34 1.42 -6.58
C VAL A 66 -16.32 2.39 -7.75
N PHE A 67 -15.13 2.62 -8.29
CA PHE A 67 -14.90 3.38 -9.51
C PHE A 67 -14.32 2.48 -10.59
N MET A 68 -14.90 2.60 -11.80
CA MET A 68 -14.36 2.01 -13.01
C MET A 68 -13.26 2.92 -13.56
N THR A 69 -12.04 2.42 -13.56
CA THR A 69 -10.81 3.09 -14.00
C THR A 69 -10.33 2.52 -15.34
N GLY A 70 -9.42 3.20 -16.01
CA GLY A 70 -8.82 2.75 -17.25
C GLY A 70 -8.04 1.44 -17.10
N ALA A 71 -8.11 0.59 -18.14
CA ALA A 71 -7.34 -0.65 -18.23
C ALA A 71 -5.85 -0.44 -18.55
N HIS A 72 -5.45 0.78 -18.94
CA HIS A 72 -4.09 1.12 -19.36
C HIS A 72 -3.12 1.33 -18.18
N HIS A 73 -3.63 1.49 -16.96
CA HIS A 73 -2.80 1.66 -15.76
C HIS A 73 -2.12 0.35 -15.36
N THR A 74 -0.79 0.33 -15.46
CA THR A 74 0.03 -0.80 -15.03
C THR A 74 0.32 -0.77 -13.54
N ARG A 75 0.41 0.42 -12.94
CA ARG A 75 0.73 0.65 -11.53
C ARG A 75 -0.48 0.96 -10.69
N ALA A 76 -0.37 0.66 -9.39
CA ALA A 76 -1.40 0.94 -8.40
C ALA A 76 -1.63 2.44 -8.23
N LEU A 77 -0.55 3.23 -8.08
CA LEU A 77 -0.65 4.68 -7.83
C LEU A 77 -1.27 5.45 -9.00
N ASP A 78 -1.02 5.05 -10.25
CA ASP A 78 -1.65 5.69 -11.42
C ASP A 78 -3.18 5.50 -11.40
N ARG A 79 -3.64 4.29 -11.06
CA ARG A 79 -5.07 3.96 -10.90
C ARG A 79 -5.69 4.72 -9.72
N VAL A 80 -4.96 4.83 -8.62
CA VAL A 80 -5.39 5.61 -7.43
C VAL A 80 -5.54 7.09 -7.80
N ALA A 81 -4.63 7.63 -8.60
CA ALA A 81 -4.73 9.01 -9.07
C ALA A 81 -5.93 9.21 -10.00
N GLU A 82 -6.19 8.31 -10.95
CA GLU A 82 -7.40 8.39 -11.78
C GLU A 82 -8.67 8.39 -10.91
N ALA A 83 -8.78 7.44 -9.96
CA ALA A 83 -9.89 7.38 -9.02
C ALA A 83 -10.06 8.68 -8.20
N GLY A 84 -8.95 9.33 -7.83
CA GLY A 84 -8.94 10.65 -7.17
C GLY A 84 -9.64 11.76 -7.97
N THR A 85 -9.74 11.62 -9.29
CA THR A 85 -10.45 12.58 -10.16
C THR A 85 -11.95 12.30 -10.32
N MET A 86 -12.41 11.14 -9.85
CA MET A 86 -13.78 10.64 -10.08
C MET A 86 -14.75 10.97 -8.94
N PHE A 87 -14.26 11.49 -7.82
CA PHE A 87 -15.10 11.95 -6.71
C PHE A 87 -15.98 13.13 -7.14
N GLU A 88 -17.23 13.16 -6.67
CA GLU A 88 -18.18 14.22 -7.00
C GLU A 88 -17.64 15.62 -6.65
N SER A 89 -17.05 15.73 -5.46
CA SER A 89 -16.30 16.91 -5.04
C SER A 89 -14.83 16.73 -5.36
N LYS A 90 -14.28 17.65 -6.16
CA LYS A 90 -12.85 17.68 -6.50
C LYS A 90 -11.99 17.69 -5.23
N LEU A 91 -10.94 16.90 -5.24
CA LEU A 91 -9.92 16.92 -4.19
C LEU A 91 -9.09 18.19 -4.28
N GLU A 92 -8.82 18.79 -3.13
CA GLU A 92 -7.92 19.93 -2.99
C GLU A 92 -6.48 19.46 -2.82
N ASP A 93 -5.51 20.30 -3.17
CA ASP A 93 -4.07 19.98 -3.12
C ASP A 93 -3.60 19.38 -1.79
N GLN A 94 -4.24 19.78 -0.68
CA GLN A 94 -3.89 19.35 0.68
C GLN A 94 -4.64 18.11 1.14
N ASP A 95 -5.67 17.65 0.43
CA ASP A 95 -6.39 16.42 0.75
C ASP A 95 -5.45 15.22 0.72
N ILE A 96 -5.70 14.25 1.60
CA ILE A 96 -4.86 13.06 1.76
C ILE A 96 -5.50 11.92 0.98
N VAL A 97 -4.74 11.32 0.07
CA VAL A 97 -5.13 10.12 -0.68
C VAL A 97 -4.23 8.97 -0.25
N VAL A 98 -4.84 7.87 0.17
CA VAL A 98 -4.16 6.67 0.64
C VAL A 98 -4.38 5.54 -0.36
N CYS A 99 -3.28 5.03 -0.90
CA CYS A 99 -3.25 3.79 -1.65
C CYS A 99 -3.19 2.63 -0.66
N VAL A 100 -4.28 1.88 -0.55
CA VAL A 100 -4.38 0.66 0.25
C VAL A 100 -4.25 -0.51 -0.71
N GLN A 101 -3.07 -1.15 -0.79
CA GLN A 101 -2.86 -2.14 -1.83
C GLN A 101 -3.85 -3.32 -1.71
N GLY A 102 -4.41 -3.71 -2.85
CA GLY A 102 -5.46 -4.74 -2.94
C GLY A 102 -4.99 -6.16 -2.60
N ASP A 103 -3.71 -6.36 -2.32
CA ASP A 103 -3.07 -7.63 -2.00
C ASP A 103 -2.52 -7.73 -0.56
N GLU A 104 -2.98 -6.83 0.31
CA GLU A 104 -2.68 -6.80 1.74
C GLU A 104 -3.90 -7.22 2.57
N PRO A 105 -4.43 -8.46 2.45
CA PRO A 105 -5.66 -8.89 3.11
C PRO A 105 -5.53 -8.93 4.65
N MET A 106 -4.30 -8.86 5.17
CA MET A 106 -3.98 -8.85 6.59
C MET A 106 -3.62 -7.46 7.14
N LEU A 107 -3.89 -6.38 6.39
CA LEU A 107 -3.64 -5.02 6.89
C LEU A 107 -4.37 -4.76 8.21
N ALA A 108 -3.82 -3.88 9.05
CA ALA A 108 -4.45 -3.51 10.32
C ALA A 108 -4.91 -2.03 10.27
N PRO A 109 -6.04 -1.66 10.92
CA PRO A 109 -6.58 -0.30 10.82
C PRO A 109 -5.64 0.77 11.38
N ASP A 110 -4.88 0.44 12.41
CA ASP A 110 -3.84 1.28 13.02
C ASP A 110 -2.64 1.54 12.09
N MET A 111 -2.48 0.76 11.02
CA MET A 111 -1.55 1.11 9.94
C MET A 111 -2.00 2.35 9.17
N MET A 112 -3.32 2.56 9.02
CA MET A 112 -3.86 3.77 8.38
C MET A 112 -3.62 5.00 9.24
N ASP A 113 -3.85 4.87 10.56
CA ASP A 113 -3.50 5.92 11.52
C ASP A 113 -2.02 6.31 11.40
N ALA A 114 -1.13 5.32 11.32
CA ALA A 114 0.31 5.54 11.23
C ALA A 114 0.71 6.30 9.96
N VAL A 115 0.17 5.95 8.79
CA VAL A 115 0.51 6.66 7.53
C VAL A 115 -0.16 8.02 7.42
N ILE A 116 -1.38 8.20 7.93
CA ILE A 116 -2.14 9.45 7.74
C ILE A 116 -1.70 10.52 8.75
N THR A 117 -1.37 10.13 9.98
CA THR A 117 -1.08 11.06 11.09
C THR A 117 0.04 12.08 10.77
N PRO A 118 1.17 11.70 10.16
CA PRO A 118 2.22 12.67 9.80
C PRO A 118 1.72 13.77 8.86
N LEU A 119 0.92 13.41 7.84
CA LEU A 119 0.32 14.39 6.93
C LEU A 119 -0.72 15.26 7.65
N LYS A 120 -1.50 14.71 8.58
CA LYS A 120 -2.46 15.51 9.36
C LYS A 120 -1.76 16.53 10.27
N LYS A 121 -0.61 16.17 10.85
CA LYS A 121 0.14 17.02 11.79
C LYS A 121 1.03 18.06 11.13
N ASN A 122 1.49 17.82 9.89
CA ASN A 122 2.38 18.72 9.19
C ASN A 122 1.99 18.89 7.71
N SER A 123 1.51 20.09 7.36
CA SER A 123 1.15 20.47 5.99
C SER A 123 2.32 20.38 5.00
N SER A 124 3.56 20.45 5.47
CA SER A 124 4.76 20.38 4.63
C SER A 124 5.13 18.96 4.20
N ILE A 125 4.57 17.91 4.82
CA ILE A 125 4.88 16.51 4.46
C ILE A 125 4.13 16.16 3.16
N PRO A 126 4.84 15.81 2.07
CA PRO A 126 4.22 15.53 0.78
C PRO A 126 3.56 14.16 0.72
N ALA A 127 4.26 13.16 1.24
CA ALA A 127 3.88 11.76 1.15
C ALA A 127 4.51 10.95 2.27
N THR A 128 3.87 9.84 2.64
CA THR A 128 4.41 8.84 3.54
C THR A 128 4.24 7.42 3.02
N VAL A 129 5.12 6.52 3.47
CA VAL A 129 5.00 5.07 3.26
C VAL A 129 5.06 4.34 4.59
N LEU A 130 4.22 3.34 4.80
CA LEU A 130 4.30 2.52 6.02
C LEU A 130 5.62 1.73 6.02
N ALA A 131 6.43 1.95 7.06
CA ALA A 131 7.75 1.34 7.19
C ALA A 131 7.77 0.39 8.39
N MET A 132 7.50 -0.88 8.13
CA MET A 132 7.41 -1.92 9.16
C MET A 132 8.79 -2.42 9.56
N HIS A 133 9.03 -2.62 10.86
CA HIS A 133 10.26 -3.28 11.33
C HIS A 133 10.41 -4.68 10.75
N ILE A 134 11.65 -5.06 10.48
CA ILE A 134 12.04 -6.42 10.14
C ILE A 134 12.68 -7.04 11.38
N THR A 135 12.16 -8.18 11.81
CA THR A 135 12.64 -8.92 13.00
C THR A 135 13.27 -10.27 12.65
N GLU A 136 13.19 -10.68 11.39
CA GLU A 136 13.65 -11.99 10.92
C GLU A 136 14.61 -11.83 9.74
N GLU A 137 15.70 -12.60 9.77
CA GLU A 137 16.72 -12.55 8.71
C GLU A 137 16.16 -13.00 7.35
N SER A 138 15.25 -13.97 7.35
CA SER A 138 14.57 -14.48 6.15
C SER A 138 13.86 -13.35 5.41
N ILE A 139 13.15 -12.47 6.13
CA ILE A 139 12.45 -11.29 5.59
C ILE A 139 13.46 -10.25 5.10
N TRP A 140 14.52 -10.00 5.88
CA TRP A 140 15.57 -9.04 5.51
C TRP A 140 16.27 -9.43 4.19
N LYS A 141 16.55 -10.73 4.01
CA LYS A 141 17.15 -11.30 2.80
C LYS A 141 16.18 -11.48 1.64
N ASN A 142 14.88 -11.48 1.88
CA ASN A 142 13.87 -11.72 0.84
C ASN A 142 13.83 -10.57 -0.20
N PRO A 143 14.10 -10.81 -1.49
CA PRO A 143 14.05 -9.78 -2.54
C PRO A 143 12.63 -9.31 -2.90
N ASP A 144 11.59 -10.05 -2.54
CA ASP A 144 10.19 -9.59 -2.66
C ASP A 144 9.84 -8.56 -1.59
N THR A 145 10.58 -8.55 -0.47
CA THR A 145 10.46 -7.52 0.56
C THR A 145 11.43 -6.38 0.27
N VAL A 146 10.91 -5.20 -0.07
CA VAL A 146 11.74 -4.01 -0.32
C VAL A 146 12.15 -3.37 1.00
N LYS A 147 13.46 -3.23 1.23
CA LYS A 147 14.04 -2.60 2.42
C LYS A 147 14.18 -1.09 2.22
N ILE A 148 14.16 -0.34 3.31
CA ILE A 148 14.20 1.13 3.32
C ILE A 148 15.43 1.63 4.08
N ILE A 149 16.14 2.59 3.51
CA ILE A 149 17.06 3.48 4.22
C ILE A 149 16.41 4.85 4.35
N HIS A 150 16.39 5.40 5.56
CA HIS A 150 15.86 6.73 5.84
C HIS A 150 16.79 7.49 6.79
N ASN A 151 16.68 8.82 6.82
CA ASN A 151 17.46 9.64 7.76
C ASN A 151 16.73 9.84 9.12
N ALA A 152 17.33 10.62 10.01
CA ALA A 152 16.80 10.90 11.36
C ALA A 152 15.47 11.69 11.35
N LYS A 153 15.16 12.41 10.26
CA LYS A 153 13.86 13.09 10.08
C LYS A 153 12.78 12.14 9.53
N GLY A 154 13.17 10.91 9.17
CA GLY A 154 12.29 9.94 8.53
C GLY A 154 12.19 10.11 7.01
N GLU A 155 13.00 10.95 6.38
CA GLU A 155 13.03 11.08 4.92
C GLU A 155 13.61 9.80 4.30
N VAL A 156 12.90 9.19 3.36
CA VAL A 156 13.37 8.02 2.61
C VAL A 156 14.54 8.46 1.72
N LEU A 157 15.71 7.82 1.91
CA LEU A 157 16.91 8.10 1.12
C LEU A 157 17.09 7.12 -0.02
N TYR A 158 16.74 5.84 0.21
CA TYR A 158 16.83 4.80 -0.81
C TYR A 158 15.99 3.58 -0.41
N THR A 159 15.45 2.87 -1.39
CA THR A 159 14.80 1.58 -1.18
C THR A 159 15.41 0.54 -2.11
N SER A 160 15.53 -0.70 -1.64
CA SER A 160 16.15 -1.78 -2.41
C SER A 160 15.58 -3.15 -2.10
N ARG A 161 15.59 -4.02 -3.11
CA ARG A 161 15.35 -5.46 -2.94
C ARG A 161 16.53 -6.15 -2.29
N MET A 162 17.74 -5.56 -2.35
CA MET A 162 18.90 -6.06 -1.62
C MET A 162 18.76 -5.80 -0.11
N PRO A 163 19.39 -6.62 0.74
CA PRO A 163 19.36 -6.42 2.19
C PRO A 163 19.95 -5.05 2.57
N LEU A 164 19.17 -4.25 3.29
CA LEU A 164 19.54 -2.94 3.81
C LEU A 164 19.01 -2.76 5.25
N PRO A 165 19.73 -2.02 6.12
CA PRO A 165 21.10 -1.54 5.95
C PRO A 165 22.11 -2.69 5.93
N TYR A 166 23.36 -2.40 5.57
CA TYR A 166 24.45 -3.37 5.67
C TYR A 166 24.55 -3.89 7.11
N CYS A 167 24.61 -5.22 7.27
CA CYS A 167 24.85 -5.88 8.54
C CYS A 167 26.24 -6.51 8.53
N LYS A 168 27.07 -6.17 9.53
CA LYS A 168 28.37 -6.84 9.73
C LYS A 168 28.15 -8.09 10.58
N GLY A 169 28.14 -9.25 9.93
CA GLY A 169 27.86 -10.54 10.58
C GLY A 169 26.39 -10.92 10.45
N ASP A 170 25.86 -11.62 11.45
CA ASP A 170 24.50 -12.13 11.43
C ASP A 170 23.47 -11.03 11.68
N PHE A 171 22.31 -11.16 11.05
CA PHE A 171 21.20 -10.24 11.26
C PHE A 171 20.68 -10.32 12.71
N THR A 172 20.38 -9.16 13.28
CA THR A 172 19.70 -9.03 14.57
C THR A 172 18.62 -7.95 14.49
N PRO A 173 17.50 -8.05 15.23
CA PRO A 173 16.47 -7.00 15.25
C PRO A 173 16.99 -5.61 15.64
N GLU A 174 18.09 -5.54 16.40
CA GLU A 174 18.79 -4.32 16.80
C GLU A 174 19.36 -3.54 15.61
N LEU A 175 19.51 -4.18 14.44
CA LEU A 175 19.87 -3.51 13.18
C LEU A 175 18.86 -2.41 12.81
N GLY A 176 17.61 -2.52 13.31
CA GLY A 176 16.57 -1.53 13.05
C GLY A 176 16.11 -1.48 11.59
N ALA A 177 16.33 -2.57 10.84
CA ALA A 177 15.93 -2.68 9.44
C ALA A 177 14.41 -2.51 9.28
N ARG A 178 14.00 -1.88 8.18
CA ARG A 178 12.59 -1.64 7.84
C ARG A 178 12.29 -2.07 6.42
N ARG A 179 11.06 -2.52 6.20
CA ARG A 179 10.51 -2.80 4.88
C ARG A 179 9.40 -1.82 4.50
N ILE A 180 9.19 -1.62 3.20
CA ILE A 180 7.94 -1.09 2.69
C ILE A 180 6.83 -2.10 3.00
N TYR A 181 5.74 -1.58 3.53
CA TYR A 181 4.47 -2.29 3.61
C TYR A 181 3.49 -1.60 2.65
N GLY A 182 2.60 -2.33 1.97
CA GLY A 182 1.77 -1.87 0.84
C GLY A 182 0.71 -0.79 1.14
N ILE A 183 1.07 0.25 1.89
CA ILE A 183 0.23 1.37 2.26
C ILE A 183 1.03 2.66 2.10
N PHE A 184 0.53 3.52 1.21
CA PHE A 184 1.15 4.80 0.87
C PHE A 184 0.12 5.91 1.01
N ALA A 185 0.50 7.04 1.60
CA ALA A 185 -0.35 8.22 1.67
C ALA A 185 0.35 9.39 0.98
N PHE A 186 -0.40 10.17 0.22
CA PHE A 186 0.08 11.36 -0.48
C PHE A 186 -0.88 12.50 -0.20
N ARG A 187 -0.39 13.74 -0.19
CA ARG A 187 -1.29 14.84 -0.52
C ARG A 187 -1.64 14.76 -1.99
N TRP A 188 -2.87 15.14 -2.32
CA TRP A 188 -3.40 15.03 -3.65
C TRP A 188 -2.50 15.68 -4.71
N LYS A 189 -2.00 16.89 -4.45
CA LYS A 189 -1.05 17.59 -5.31
C LYS A 189 0.16 16.71 -5.68
N TYR A 190 0.80 16.11 -4.69
CA TYR A 190 2.03 15.33 -4.89
C TYR A 190 1.75 13.97 -5.54
N LEU A 191 0.58 13.37 -5.31
CA LEU A 191 0.17 12.19 -6.07
C LEU A 191 -0.01 12.51 -7.56
N GLN A 192 -0.58 13.66 -7.90
CA GLN A 192 -0.71 14.10 -9.29
C GLN A 192 0.66 14.39 -9.93
N GLU A 193 1.59 15.01 -9.20
CA GLU A 193 2.96 15.22 -9.67
C GLU A 193 3.67 13.88 -9.89
N PHE A 194 3.51 12.93 -8.96
CA PHE A 194 4.10 11.59 -9.04
C PHE A 194 3.67 10.81 -10.28
N THR A 195 2.37 10.81 -10.60
CA THR A 195 1.82 10.03 -11.72
C THR A 195 2.06 10.69 -13.08
N LYS A 196 2.30 12.00 -13.12
CA LYS A 196 2.72 12.72 -14.34
C LYS A 196 4.21 12.55 -14.62
N HIS A 197 5.02 12.29 -13.61
CA HIS A 197 6.46 12.11 -13.79
C HIS A 197 6.75 10.77 -14.48
N PRO A 198 7.57 10.75 -15.56
CA PRO A 198 7.99 9.51 -16.18
C PRO A 198 8.72 8.60 -15.20
N GLU A 199 8.69 7.30 -15.47
CA GLU A 199 9.45 6.34 -14.67
C GLU A 199 10.94 6.65 -14.66
N THR A 200 11.52 6.64 -13.47
CA THR A 200 12.93 6.97 -13.26
C THR A 200 13.84 5.77 -13.43
N ARG A 201 15.15 6.00 -13.47
CA ARG A 201 16.14 4.93 -13.57
C ARG A 201 16.08 4.02 -12.34
N LEU A 202 16.06 4.57 -11.12
CA LEU A 202 16.09 3.78 -9.88
C LEU A 202 14.78 3.02 -9.64
N GLU A 203 13.63 3.62 -9.99
CA GLU A 203 12.35 2.92 -9.98
C GLU A 203 12.39 1.66 -10.84
N LYS A 204 12.88 1.76 -12.08
CA LYS A 204 12.96 0.63 -13.01
C LYS A 204 13.93 -0.45 -12.55
N LEU A 205 15.10 -0.05 -12.04
CA LEU A 205 16.14 -0.99 -11.62
C LEU A 205 15.74 -1.79 -10.37
N GLU A 206 15.10 -1.14 -9.40
CA GLU A 206 14.67 -1.80 -8.16
C GLU A 206 13.23 -2.32 -8.22
N ALA A 207 12.50 -2.03 -9.31
CA ALA A 207 11.07 -2.30 -9.46
C ALA A 207 10.28 -1.85 -8.22
N CYS A 208 10.45 -0.57 -7.84
CA CYS A 208 9.83 0.04 -6.67
C CYS A 208 9.43 1.50 -6.94
N ASP A 209 8.13 1.78 -6.87
CA ASP A 209 7.52 3.09 -7.12
C ASP A 209 8.09 4.21 -6.23
N SER A 210 8.42 3.90 -4.96
CA SER A 210 9.02 4.88 -4.03
C SER A 210 10.34 5.46 -4.55
N ASN A 211 11.11 4.71 -5.35
CA ASN A 211 12.37 5.20 -5.89
C ASN A 211 12.18 6.25 -7.00
N ARG A 212 10.95 6.45 -7.53
CA ARG A 212 10.65 7.57 -8.44
C ARG A 212 10.82 8.91 -7.75
N ILE A 213 10.42 9.01 -6.48
CA ILE A 213 10.43 10.25 -5.70
C ILE A 213 11.87 10.76 -5.47
N LEU A 214 12.88 9.89 -5.53
CA LEU A 214 14.28 10.26 -5.35
C LEU A 214 14.81 11.21 -6.45
N ASP A 215 14.20 11.18 -7.63
CA ASP A 215 14.54 12.06 -8.75
C ASP A 215 13.50 13.21 -8.93
N MET A 216 12.65 13.46 -7.92
CA MET A 216 11.60 14.49 -7.95
C MET A 216 11.88 15.64 -6.97
N ASP A 217 11.13 16.74 -7.10
CA ASP A 217 11.27 17.94 -6.26
C ASP A 217 10.62 17.85 -4.87
N PHE A 218 10.23 16.64 -4.43
CA PHE A 218 9.67 16.41 -3.10
C PHE A 218 10.16 15.10 -2.50
N THR A 219 9.96 14.94 -1.18
CA THR A 219 10.47 13.80 -0.42
C THR A 219 9.34 12.96 0.16
N GLN A 220 9.52 11.63 0.17
CA GLN A 220 8.66 10.70 0.90
C GLN A 220 9.22 10.46 2.30
N TYR A 221 8.33 10.43 3.29
CA TYR A 221 8.68 10.16 4.68
C TYR A 221 8.25 8.74 5.07
N ILE A 222 8.98 8.10 5.96
CA ILE A 222 8.49 6.88 6.58
C ILE A 222 7.39 7.21 7.59
N ALA A 223 6.39 6.34 7.65
CA ALA A 223 5.50 6.18 8.79
C ALA A 223 5.99 4.94 9.57
N PRO A 224 6.76 5.13 10.66
CA PRO A 224 7.33 4.01 11.40
C PRO A 224 6.24 3.11 11.98
N TYR A 225 6.37 1.80 11.79
CA TYR A 225 5.44 0.82 12.34
C TYR A 225 6.19 -0.36 12.98
N PRO A 226 5.73 -0.90 14.12
CA PRO A 226 6.34 -2.09 14.71
C PRO A 226 6.13 -3.31 13.80
N TYR A 227 6.91 -4.37 14.03
CA TYR A 227 6.68 -5.63 13.32
C TYR A 227 5.31 -6.19 13.70
N VAL A 228 4.55 -6.54 12.67
CA VAL A 228 3.34 -7.35 12.79
C VAL A 228 3.51 -8.50 11.80
N LYS A 229 3.21 -9.71 12.26
CA LYS A 229 3.22 -10.87 11.40
C LYS A 229 2.04 -10.80 10.44
N SER A 230 2.32 -10.43 9.20
CA SER A 230 1.34 -10.34 8.13
C SER A 230 1.97 -10.68 6.78
N TYR A 231 1.12 -11.20 5.88
CA TYR A 231 1.51 -11.72 4.59
C TYR A 231 0.75 -10.98 3.49
N SER A 232 1.50 -10.46 2.51
CA SER A 232 0.95 -10.02 1.23
C SER A 232 0.76 -11.24 0.33
N VAL A 233 -0.17 -11.15 -0.61
CA VAL A 233 -0.41 -12.22 -1.59
C VAL A 233 0.21 -11.81 -2.91
N ASP A 234 1.21 -12.54 -3.39
CA ASP A 234 1.84 -12.31 -4.69
C ASP A 234 1.83 -13.55 -5.59
N SER A 235 1.63 -14.70 -4.98
CA SER A 235 1.60 -16.01 -5.61
C SER A 235 0.52 -16.89 -4.95
N PRO A 236 0.08 -17.96 -5.63
CA PRO A 236 -0.86 -18.90 -5.03
C PRO A 236 -0.37 -19.53 -3.72
N SER A 237 0.95 -19.71 -3.53
CA SER A 237 1.51 -20.29 -2.31
C SER A 237 1.35 -19.40 -1.07
N ASP A 238 1.22 -18.08 -1.26
CA ASP A 238 1.04 -17.14 -0.14
C ASP A 238 -0.35 -17.27 0.51
N ILE A 239 -1.34 -17.77 -0.23
CA ILE A 239 -2.72 -17.91 0.25
C ILE A 239 -2.76 -18.78 1.51
N HIS A 240 -2.03 -19.89 1.54
CA HIS A 240 -2.04 -20.79 2.70
C HIS A 240 -1.54 -20.09 3.97
N LEU A 241 -0.47 -19.28 3.84
CA LEU A 241 0.04 -18.47 4.94
C LEU A 241 -0.97 -17.39 5.35
N VAL A 242 -1.67 -16.77 4.41
CA VAL A 242 -2.74 -15.82 4.78
C VAL A 242 -3.86 -16.55 5.52
N GLU A 243 -4.37 -17.66 5.01
CA GLU A 243 -5.48 -18.42 5.61
C GLU A 243 -5.15 -18.91 7.03
N GLU A 244 -3.93 -19.43 7.25
CA GLU A 244 -3.48 -19.92 8.55
C GLU A 244 -3.54 -18.81 9.61
N TYR A 245 -3.10 -17.59 9.28
CA TYR A 245 -2.98 -16.50 10.25
C TYR A 245 -4.21 -15.62 10.33
N ILE A 246 -4.90 -15.37 9.21
CA ILE A 246 -6.05 -14.45 9.14
C ILE A 246 -7.22 -14.94 10.00
N GLN A 247 -7.45 -16.25 10.09
CA GLN A 247 -8.53 -16.82 10.91
C GLN A 247 -8.34 -16.61 12.42
N HIS A 248 -7.10 -16.37 12.88
CA HIS A 248 -6.76 -16.18 14.29
C HIS A 248 -6.54 -14.71 14.66
N ASP A 249 -6.64 -13.83 13.68
CA ASP A 249 -6.50 -12.40 13.84
C ASP A 249 -7.80 -11.78 14.38
N LYS A 250 -7.64 -10.77 15.25
CA LYS A 250 -8.76 -10.11 15.96
C LYS A 250 -9.76 -9.39 15.05
N TYR A 251 -9.33 -8.95 13.87
CA TYR A 251 -10.13 -8.21 12.89
C TYR A 251 -10.99 -9.13 12.02
N TYR A 252 -10.59 -10.38 11.78
CA TYR A 252 -11.35 -11.31 10.93
C TYR A 252 -12.77 -11.55 11.45
N SER A 253 -12.93 -11.65 12.78
CA SER A 253 -14.25 -11.81 13.42
C SER A 253 -15.19 -10.61 13.29
N MET A 254 -14.68 -9.47 12.80
CA MET A 254 -15.43 -8.22 12.70
C MET A 254 -16.22 -8.07 11.39
N TYR A 255 -16.10 -9.01 10.45
CA TYR A 255 -16.79 -8.95 9.15
C TYR A 255 -17.09 -10.31 8.52
#